data_AF-A0A7K3BF51-F1
#
_entry.id   AF-A0A7K3BF51-F1
#
_cell.length_a   1.000
_cell.length_b   1.000
_cell.length_c   1.000
_cell.angle_alpha   90.00
_cell.angle_beta   90.00
_cell.angle_gamma   90.00
#
_symmetry.space_group_name_H-M   'P 1'
#
loop_
_entity.id
_entity.type
_entity.pdbx_description
1 polymer ?
#
loop_
_entity_poly.entity_id
_entity_poly.type
_entity_poly.pdbx_seq_one_letter_code
_entity_poly.pdbx_strand_id
1 'polypeptide(L)'
;MTNRKRDSAHAFAEWLHTRLTARGYDLTGPRSGGKSRFAEDSGLSPSTVGRLLRAEPVTDTDVLARLAAALGVPLGEILVRAGVLSEEELGAVRAPDTGPRRITPEDAAAELGITDPQARRLFINMTETLQRTPRPNDGRRGADPQPGAQPK
;
A
#
# COMPACT_ATOMS: atom_id res chain seq x y z
N MET A 1 11.29 9.84 22.96
CA MET A 1 10.21 9.10 22.26
C MET A 1 9.05 10.05 22.03
N THR A 2 8.63 10.27 20.78
CA THR A 2 7.57 11.21 20.43
C THR A 2 6.20 10.70 20.89
N ASN A 3 5.36 11.59 21.42
CA ASN A 3 4.04 11.24 21.97
C ASN A 3 3.17 10.45 20.97
N ARG A 4 3.22 10.87 19.70
CA ARG A 4 2.52 10.27 18.56
C ARG A 4 2.73 8.75 18.42
N LYS A 5 3.96 8.23 18.57
CA LYS A 5 4.23 6.79 18.40
C LYS A 5 3.59 5.95 19.52
N ARG A 6 3.49 6.50 20.74
CA ARG A 6 2.79 5.83 21.83
C ARG A 6 1.29 5.83 21.60
N ASP A 7 0.74 6.96 21.17
CA ASP A 7 -0.69 7.08 20.86
C ASP A 7 -1.10 6.10 19.75
N SER A 8 -0.30 5.97 18.68
CA SER A 8 -0.51 4.97 17.63
C SER A 8 -0.44 3.53 18.14
N ALA A 9 0.53 3.21 19.01
CA ALA A 9 0.66 1.87 19.56
C ALA A 9 -0.53 1.49 20.46
N HIS A 10 -1.06 2.44 21.24
CA HIS A 10 -2.29 2.24 22.02
C HIS A 10 -3.51 2.03 21.13
N ALA A 11 -3.73 2.90 20.15
CA ALA A 11 -4.83 2.76 19.20
C ALA A 11 -4.77 1.42 18.44
N PHE A 12 -3.56 0.97 18.08
CA PHE A 12 -3.34 -0.31 17.42
C PHE A 12 -3.65 -1.50 18.33
N ALA A 13 -3.23 -1.45 19.59
CA ALA A 13 -3.52 -2.51 20.56
C ALA A 13 -5.02 -2.65 20.80
N GLU A 14 -5.75 -1.55 21.00
CA GLU A 14 -7.21 -1.53 21.16
C GLU A 14 -7.93 -2.11 19.94
N TRP A 15 -7.52 -1.69 18.75
CA TRP A 15 -8.03 -2.25 17.49
C TRP A 15 -7.77 -3.75 17.40
N LEU A 16 -6.56 -4.21 17.75
CA LEU A 16 -6.19 -5.61 17.69
C LEU A 16 -6.99 -6.46 18.69
N HIS A 17 -7.17 -5.98 19.93
CA HIS A 17 -8.05 -6.63 20.93
C HIS A 17 -9.46 -6.82 20.38
N THR A 18 -10.03 -5.77 19.79
CA THR A 18 -11.37 -5.82 19.20
C THR A 18 -11.44 -6.85 18.07
N ARG A 19 -10.45 -6.86 17.16
CA ARG A 19 -10.40 -7.77 16.00
C ARG A 19 -10.23 -9.23 16.39
N LEU A 20 -9.47 -9.51 17.43
CA LEU A 20 -9.25 -10.86 17.95
C LEU A 20 -10.46 -11.35 18.74
N THR A 21 -11.05 -10.50 19.59
CA THR A 21 -12.28 -10.83 20.32
C THR A 21 -13.43 -11.15 19.36
N ALA A 22 -13.59 -10.34 18.30
CA ALA A 22 -14.60 -10.59 17.26
C ALA A 22 -14.37 -11.90 16.48
N ARG A 23 -13.14 -12.42 16.47
CA ARG A 23 -12.78 -13.74 15.89
C ARG A 23 -12.86 -14.88 16.91
N GLY A 24 -13.39 -14.61 18.10
CA GLY A 24 -13.59 -15.61 19.16
C GLY A 24 -12.31 -15.98 19.92
N TYR A 25 -11.26 -15.15 19.87
CA TYR A 25 -10.11 -15.31 20.77
C TYR A 25 -10.47 -14.69 22.12
N ASP A 26 -10.42 -15.49 23.19
CA ASP A 26 -10.63 -14.99 24.54
C ASP A 26 -9.35 -14.30 25.06
N LEU A 27 -9.43 -12.98 25.23
CA LEU A 27 -8.35 -12.12 25.73
C LEU A 27 -8.64 -11.55 27.12
N THR A 28 -9.72 -11.98 27.77
CA THR A 28 -10.29 -11.33 28.97
C THR A 28 -9.49 -11.56 30.25
N GLY A 29 -8.52 -12.49 30.27
CA GLY A 29 -7.80 -12.83 31.49
C GLY A 29 -6.36 -13.30 31.28
N PRO A 30 -5.54 -13.35 32.35
CA PRO A 30 -4.16 -13.83 32.29
C PRO A 30 -4.03 -15.29 31.86
N ARG A 31 -5.08 -16.09 32.09
CA ARG A 31 -5.17 -17.51 31.73
C ARG A 31 -6.06 -17.76 30.51
N SER A 32 -6.50 -16.71 29.83
CA SER A 32 -7.32 -16.88 28.63
C SER A 32 -6.43 -17.43 27.51
N GLY A 33 -6.81 -18.58 26.95
CA GLY A 33 -6.01 -19.28 25.95
C GLY A 33 -5.93 -18.56 24.60
N GLY A 34 -6.70 -17.48 24.40
CA GLY A 34 -6.79 -16.78 23.12
C GLY A 34 -5.48 -16.18 22.64
N LYS A 35 -4.59 -15.73 23.54
CA LYS A 35 -3.25 -15.22 23.14
C LYS A 35 -2.36 -16.33 22.58
N SER A 36 -2.33 -17.48 23.26
CA SER A 36 -1.56 -18.65 22.81
C SER A 36 -2.12 -19.22 21.52
N ARG A 37 -3.45 -19.37 21.44
CA ARG A 37 -4.14 -19.83 20.23
C ARG A 37 -3.83 -18.92 19.04
N PHE A 38 -3.92 -17.60 19.23
CA PHE A 38 -3.58 -16.67 18.15
C PHE A 38 -2.10 -16.72 17.76
N ALA A 39 -1.19 -16.90 18.72
CA ALA A 39 0.24 -17.06 18.44
C ALA A 39 0.49 -18.28 17.55
N GLU A 40 -0.14 -19.41 17.86
CA GLU A 40 -0.11 -20.63 17.05
C GLU A 40 -0.69 -20.38 15.64
N ASP A 41 -1.90 -19.82 15.56
CA ASP A 41 -2.61 -19.56 14.29
C ASP A 41 -1.87 -18.57 13.38
N SER A 42 -1.13 -17.62 13.96
CA SER A 42 -0.39 -16.59 13.22
C SER A 42 1.08 -16.92 12.94
N GLY A 43 1.61 -17.99 13.54
CA GLY A 43 3.05 -18.30 13.49
C GLY A 43 3.93 -17.23 14.16
N LEU A 44 3.36 -16.44 15.08
CA LEU A 44 4.07 -15.45 15.90
C LEU A 44 4.41 -16.06 17.25
N SER A 45 5.47 -15.55 17.89
CA SER A 45 5.76 -15.97 19.27
C SER A 45 4.69 -15.42 20.24
N PRO A 46 4.34 -16.14 21.32
CA PRO A 46 3.46 -15.63 22.36
C PRO A 46 3.95 -14.32 22.97
N SER A 47 5.28 -14.14 23.04
CA SER A 47 5.88 -12.90 23.52
C SER A 47 5.57 -11.73 22.58
N THR A 48 5.69 -11.92 21.27
CA THR A 48 5.38 -10.91 20.24
C THR A 48 3.91 -10.52 20.28
N VAL A 49 3.00 -11.49 20.37
CA VAL A 49 1.56 -11.25 20.53
C VAL A 49 1.27 -10.46 21.81
N GLY A 50 1.92 -10.84 22.92
CA GLY A 50 1.80 -10.13 24.19
C GLY A 50 2.24 -8.67 24.10
N ARG A 51 3.33 -8.37 23.39
CA ARG A 51 3.82 -7.00 23.19
C ARG A 51 2.83 -6.16 22.38
N LEU A 52 2.32 -6.71 21.27
CA LEU A 52 1.33 -6.05 20.41
C LEU A 52 0.07 -5.66 21.21
N LEU A 53 -0.41 -6.57 22.06
CA LEU A 53 -1.61 -6.34 22.89
C LEU A 53 -1.38 -5.41 24.09
N ARG A 54 -0.12 -5.12 24.45
CA ARG A 54 0.27 -4.18 25.51
C ARG A 54 0.62 -2.79 24.99
N ALA A 55 0.32 -2.50 23.72
CA ALA A 55 0.67 -1.23 23.08
C ALA A 55 2.19 -0.95 23.07
N GLU A 56 3.01 -2.00 23.07
CA GLU A 56 4.44 -1.83 22.85
C GLU A 56 4.69 -1.58 21.35
N PRO A 57 5.48 -0.56 20.98
CA PRO A 57 5.78 -0.31 19.57
C PRO A 57 6.47 -1.51 18.92
N VAL A 58 5.89 -1.98 17.81
CA VAL A 58 6.46 -3.01 16.94
C VAL A 58 6.57 -2.43 15.54
N THR A 59 7.80 -2.19 15.09
CA THR A 59 8.10 -1.69 13.74
C THR A 59 8.68 -2.78 12.83
N ASP A 60 8.77 -4.01 13.34
CA ASP A 60 9.28 -5.16 12.60
C ASP A 60 8.28 -5.53 11.49
N THR A 61 8.69 -5.32 10.24
CA THR A 61 7.82 -5.52 9.08
C THR A 61 7.45 -6.99 8.86
N ASP A 62 8.31 -7.94 9.25
CA ASP A 62 8.01 -9.37 9.12
C ASP A 62 6.92 -9.78 10.10
N VAL A 63 6.98 -9.27 11.33
CA VAL A 63 5.92 -9.47 12.34
C VAL A 63 4.60 -8.89 11.84
N LEU A 64 4.63 -7.67 11.29
CA LEU A 64 3.45 -7.00 10.77
C LEU A 64 2.87 -7.69 9.53
N ALA A 65 3.72 -8.27 8.67
CA ALA A 65 3.31 -9.09 7.53
C ALA A 65 2.62 -10.39 7.94
N ARG A 66 3.18 -11.11 8.92
CA ARG A 66 2.54 -12.32 9.48
C ARG A 66 1.22 -12.00 10.15
N LEU A 67 1.16 -10.89 10.90
CA LEU A 67 -0.06 -10.40 11.50
C LEU A 67 -1.14 -10.06 10.46
N ALA A 68 -0.74 -9.38 9.38
CA ALA A 68 -1.64 -9.06 8.26
C ALA A 68 -2.23 -10.32 7.63
N ALA A 69 -1.39 -11.33 7.36
CA ALA A 69 -1.80 -12.61 6.82
C ALA A 69 -2.76 -13.36 7.76
N ALA A 70 -2.42 -13.47 9.05
CA ALA A 70 -3.24 -14.14 10.06
C ALA A 70 -4.62 -13.49 10.26
N LEU A 71 -4.70 -12.16 10.08
CA LEU A 71 -5.94 -11.41 10.19
C LEU A 71 -6.71 -11.31 8.88
N GLY A 72 -6.12 -11.71 7.74
CA GLY A 72 -6.71 -11.55 6.41
C GLY A 72 -6.92 -10.09 6.03
N VAL A 73 -6.00 -9.20 6.42
CA VAL A 73 -6.06 -7.76 6.11
C VAL A 73 -4.85 -7.34 5.27
N PRO A 74 -4.97 -6.29 4.43
CA PRO A 74 -3.83 -5.79 3.66
C PRO A 74 -2.69 -5.31 4.57
N LEU A 75 -1.44 -5.67 4.24
CA LEU A 75 -0.25 -5.23 5.00
C LEU A 75 -0.19 -3.70 5.14
N GLY A 76 -0.52 -2.95 4.09
CA GLY A 76 -0.56 -1.49 4.14
C GLY A 76 -1.48 -0.94 5.25
N GLU A 77 -2.62 -1.60 5.53
CA GLU A 77 -3.50 -1.22 6.63
C GLU A 77 -2.83 -1.47 8.00
N ILE A 78 -2.14 -2.60 8.16
CA ILE A 78 -1.40 -2.91 9.38
C ILE A 78 -0.26 -1.91 9.61
N LEU A 79 0.52 -1.59 8.58
CA LEU A 79 1.65 -0.65 8.68
C LEU A 79 1.17 0.75 9.11
N VAL A 80 0.04 1.17 8.56
CA VAL A 80 -0.62 2.43 8.89
C VAL A 80 -1.08 2.45 10.34
N ARG A 81 -1.85 1.43 10.76
CA ARG A 81 -2.35 1.33 12.13
C ARG A 81 -1.23 1.23 13.17
N ALA A 82 -0.14 0.53 12.83
CA ALA A 82 1.04 0.42 13.69
C ALA A 82 1.88 1.72 13.75
N GLY A 83 1.55 2.74 12.95
CA GLY A 83 2.29 4.00 12.87
C GLY A 83 3.66 3.87 12.22
N VAL A 84 3.87 2.82 11.42
CA VAL A 84 5.09 2.60 10.62
C VAL A 84 5.04 3.39 9.32
N LEU A 85 3.84 3.57 8.77
CA LEU A 85 3.57 4.30 7.54
C LEU A 85 2.41 5.28 7.79
N SER A 86 2.42 6.47 7.21
CA SER A 86 1.23 7.34 7.18
C SER A 86 0.32 7.02 5.99
N GLU A 87 -0.94 7.41 6.06
CA GLU A 87 -1.87 7.32 4.94
C GLU A 87 -1.38 8.07 3.71
N GLU A 88 -0.70 9.19 3.91
CA GLU A 88 -0.10 10.00 2.85
C GLU A 88 1.05 9.24 2.18
N GLU A 89 1.94 8.63 2.96
CA GLU A 89 3.03 7.80 2.47
C GLU A 89 2.51 6.54 1.76
N LEU A 90 1.47 5.90 2.30
CA LEU A 90 0.80 4.77 1.64
C LEU A 90 0.15 5.20 0.31
N GLY A 91 -0.46 6.37 0.28
CA GLY A 91 -1.01 6.99 -0.93
C GLY A 91 0.08 7.19 -1.99
N ALA A 92 1.21 7.77 -1.59
CA ALA A 92 2.37 7.99 -2.45
C ALA A 92 3.02 6.68 -2.95
N VAL A 93 2.91 5.56 -2.24
CA VAL A 93 3.38 4.25 -2.74
C VAL A 93 2.38 3.61 -3.71
N ARG A 94 1.08 3.73 -3.44
CA ARG A 94 0.00 3.14 -4.28
C ARG A 94 -0.17 3.85 -5.61
N ALA A 95 -0.08 5.16 -5.56
CA ALA A 95 0.04 6.03 -6.70
C ALA A 95 1.35 6.80 -6.52
N PRO A 96 2.50 6.15 -6.84
CA PRO A 96 3.72 6.93 -7.02
C PRO A 96 3.33 8.05 -7.97
N ASP A 97 3.71 9.29 -7.63
CA ASP A 97 3.64 10.40 -8.57
C ASP A 97 4.47 10.00 -9.81
N THR A 98 3.84 9.27 -10.72
CA THR A 98 4.32 9.00 -12.08
C THR A 98 4.00 10.19 -12.96
N GLY A 99 3.42 11.25 -12.41
CA GLY A 99 3.61 12.56 -12.97
C GLY A 99 5.07 12.94 -12.74
N PRO A 100 5.93 13.08 -13.78
CA PRO A 100 7.00 14.05 -13.63
C PRO A 100 6.36 15.32 -13.09
N ARG A 101 7.05 16.05 -12.20
CA ARG A 101 6.76 17.46 -11.93
C ARG A 101 6.21 18.02 -13.24
N ARG A 102 4.90 18.34 -13.33
CA ARG A 102 4.25 18.56 -14.64
C ARG A 102 4.84 19.87 -15.17
N ILE A 103 6.00 19.77 -15.78
CA ILE A 103 6.64 20.87 -16.48
C ILE A 103 5.71 21.13 -17.64
N THR A 104 5.30 22.38 -17.74
CA THR A 104 4.53 22.82 -18.89
C THR A 104 5.42 22.70 -20.14
N PRO A 105 4.87 22.56 -21.35
CA PRO A 105 5.65 22.67 -22.57
C PRO A 105 6.52 23.94 -22.61
N GLU A 106 6.07 25.02 -21.96
CA GLU A 106 6.79 26.28 -21.77
C GLU A 106 8.02 26.14 -20.89
N ASP A 107 7.91 25.42 -19.77
CA ASP A 107 9.02 25.11 -18.85
C ASP A 107 10.04 24.20 -19.52
N ALA A 108 9.55 23.16 -20.22
CA ALA A 108 10.40 22.24 -20.98
C ALA A 108 11.17 22.98 -22.10
N ALA A 109 10.52 23.89 -22.82
CA ALA A 109 11.18 24.70 -23.84
C ALA A 109 12.28 25.59 -23.25
N ALA A 110 12.07 26.13 -22.06
CA ALA A 110 13.06 26.93 -21.35
C ALA A 110 14.26 26.08 -20.90
N GLU A 111 14.02 24.91 -20.30
CA GLU A 111 15.07 23.98 -19.87
C GLU A 111 15.89 23.44 -21.05
N LEU A 112 15.27 23.23 -22.20
CA LEU A 112 15.93 22.79 -23.45
C LEU A 112 16.69 23.92 -24.16
N GLY A 113 16.66 25.15 -23.64
CA GLY A 113 17.34 26.29 -24.24
C GLY A 113 16.71 26.79 -25.55
N ILE A 114 15.42 26.53 -25.77
CA ILE A 114 14.69 26.98 -26.96
C ILE A 114 14.32 28.46 -26.78
N THR A 115 15.22 29.35 -27.20
CA THR A 115 15.09 30.81 -27.03
C THR A 115 14.40 31.51 -28.20
N ASP A 116 14.47 30.94 -29.42
CA ASP A 116 13.81 31.52 -30.59
C ASP A 116 12.27 31.47 -30.47
N PRO A 117 11.55 32.59 -30.64
CA PRO A 117 10.10 32.65 -30.45
C PRO A 117 9.28 31.79 -31.43
N GLN A 118 9.80 31.48 -32.62
CA GLN A 118 9.12 30.63 -33.59
C GLN A 118 9.33 29.15 -33.22
N ALA A 119 10.57 28.75 -32.92
CA ALA A 119 10.92 27.41 -32.48
C ALA A 119 10.20 27.04 -31.17
N ARG A 120 10.08 27.98 -30.23
CA ARG A 120 9.36 27.79 -28.97
C ARG A 120 7.87 27.53 -29.18
N ARG A 121 7.22 28.30 -30.07
CA ARG A 121 5.81 28.07 -30.44
C ARG A 121 5.60 26.72 -31.13
N LEU A 122 6.50 26.34 -32.03
CA LEU A 122 6.44 25.06 -32.71
C LEU A 122 6.53 23.88 -31.72
N PHE A 123 7.49 23.96 -30.79
CA PHE A 123 7.69 22.97 -29.74
C PHE A 123 6.45 22.80 -28.85
N ILE A 124 5.89 23.92 -28.37
CA ILE A 124 4.67 23.92 -27.53
C ILE A 124 3.51 23.26 -28.28
N ASN A 125 3.21 23.72 -29.50
CA ASN A 125 2.10 23.20 -30.30
C ASN A 125 2.21 21.70 -30.59
N MET A 126 3.42 21.22 -30.93
CA MET A 126 3.65 19.80 -31.22
C MET A 126 3.47 18.95 -29.97
N THR A 127 4.02 19.41 -28.84
CA THR A 127 3.91 18.73 -27.55
C THR A 127 2.45 18.64 -27.10
N GLU A 128 1.69 19.74 -27.18
CA GLU A 128 0.26 19.75 -26.87
C GLU A 128 -0.54 18.80 -27.77
N THR A 129 -0.22 18.75 -29.07
CA THR A 129 -0.88 17.86 -30.02
C THR A 129 -0.67 16.39 -29.67
N LEU A 130 0.57 16.02 -29.31
CA LEU A 130 0.90 14.67 -28.85
C LEU A 130 0.21 14.32 -27.53
N GLN A 131 0.06 15.28 -26.61
CA GLN A 131 -0.65 15.08 -25.34
C GLN A 131 -2.16 14.90 -25.50
N ARG A 132 -2.77 15.53 -26.52
CA ARG A 132 -4.21 15.42 -26.82
C ARG A 132 -4.58 14.16 -27.60
N THR A 133 -3.62 13.53 -28.26
CA THR A 133 -3.86 12.30 -29.02
C THR A 133 -3.95 11.11 -28.07
N PRO A 134 -5.13 10.45 -27.93
CA PRO A 134 -5.24 9.26 -27.10
C PRO A 134 -4.28 8.19 -27.59
N ARG A 135 -3.57 7.51 -26.66
CA ARG A 135 -2.79 6.32 -27.00
C ARG A 135 -3.70 5.31 -27.72
N PRO A 136 -3.28 4.71 -28.85
CA PRO A 136 -3.99 3.59 -29.43
C PRO A 136 -4.23 2.55 -28.34
N ASN A 137 -5.49 2.13 -28.22
CA ASN A 137 -5.97 1.15 -27.27
C ASN A 137 -5.10 -0.12 -27.38
N ASP A 138 -4.26 -0.42 -26.37
CA ASP A 138 -3.52 -1.69 -26.29
C ASP A 138 -4.56 -2.82 -26.21
N GLY A 139 -4.89 -3.36 -27.38
CA GLY A 139 -5.96 -4.31 -27.62
C GLY A 139 -5.75 -5.66 -26.94
N ARG A 140 -5.94 -5.73 -25.62
CA ARG A 140 -6.28 -6.97 -24.94
C ARG A 140 -7.70 -7.40 -25.35
N ARG A 141 -7.80 -8.00 -26.54
CA ARG A 141 -8.80 -9.01 -26.90
C ARG A 141 -8.39 -9.74 -28.19
N GLY A 142 -7.78 -10.90 -28.00
CA GLY A 142 -7.88 -12.08 -28.88
C GLY A 142 -7.78 -13.26 -27.92
N ALA A 143 -8.90 -13.72 -27.36
CA ALA A 143 -9.75 -14.75 -27.94
C ALA A 143 -9.01 -16.10 -28.00
N ASP A 144 -9.53 -17.05 -27.23
CA ASP A 144 -9.01 -18.40 -27.00
C ASP A 144 -8.52 -19.11 -28.28
N PRO A 145 -7.41 -19.87 -28.21
CA PRO A 145 -7.14 -20.87 -29.22
C PRO A 145 -8.14 -22.02 -29.04
N GLN A 146 -9.07 -22.13 -29.98
CA GLN A 146 -9.97 -23.28 -30.11
C GLN A 146 -9.13 -24.51 -30.54
N PRO A 147 -8.98 -25.56 -29.72
CA PRO A 147 -8.27 -26.76 -30.13
C PRO A 147 -9.21 -27.62 -30.99
N GLY A 148 -8.74 -27.94 -32.18
CA GLY A 148 -9.47 -28.75 -33.15
C GLY A 148 -9.87 -30.12 -32.62
N ALA A 149 -11.08 -30.54 -33.00
CA ALA A 149 -11.47 -31.93 -33.06
C ALA A 149 -12.26 -32.14 -34.36
N GLN A 150 -11.57 -32.64 -35.38
CA GLN A 150 -12.12 -33.72 -36.19
C GLN A 150 -11.24 -34.92 -35.93
N PRO A 151 -11.85 -36.10 -35.70
CA PRO A 151 -11.70 -37.09 -36.76
C PRO A 151 -12.90 -38.01 -36.97
N LYS A 152 -13.03 -38.40 -38.25
CA LYS A 152 -13.66 -39.59 -38.86
C LYS A 152 -15.15 -39.83 -38.65
#